data_AF-A0A4Y9P357-F1
#
_entry.id   AF-A0A4Y9P357-F1
#
_cell.length_a   1.000
_cell.length_b   1.000
_cell.length_c   1.000
_cell.angle_alpha   90.00
_cell.angle_beta   90.00
_cell.angle_gamma   90.00
#
_symmetry.space_group_name_H-M   'P 1'
#
loop_
_entity.id
_entity.type
_entity.pdbx_description
1 polymer ?
#
loop_
_entity_poly.entity_id
_entity_poly.type
_entity_poly.pdbx_seq_one_letter_code
_entity_poly.pdbx_strand_id
1 'polypeptide(L)'
;MGKSRLAACLESVSRQELCRSLFVRTLDLAMRAFSRQQICVVTNDADAIALARSLSIECVIDPGKGLNEGLETARRDLLSATRAAGAIMVLPIDLPYADE
;
A
#
# COMPACT_ATOMS: atom_id res chain seq x y z
N MET A 1 -5.95 -3.66 -13.24
CA MET A 1 -5.79 -2.21 -13.44
C MET A 1 -6.63 -1.46 -12.41
N GLY A 2 -6.06 -0.51 -11.68
CA GLY A 2 -6.77 0.24 -10.63
C GLY A 2 -7.75 1.30 -11.16
N LYS A 3 -8.59 1.82 -10.25
CA LYS A 3 -9.49 2.97 -10.49
C LYS A 3 -10.40 2.83 -11.72
N SER A 4 -10.95 1.64 -11.96
CA SER A 4 -11.83 1.37 -13.12
C SER A 4 -13.03 2.32 -13.23
N ARG A 5 -13.54 2.84 -12.10
CA ARG A 5 -14.61 3.86 -12.08
C ARG A 5 -14.22 5.19 -12.73
N LEU A 6 -12.93 5.47 -12.89
CA LEU A 6 -12.43 6.67 -13.58
C LEU A 6 -12.20 6.44 -15.08
N ALA A 7 -12.52 5.25 -15.62
CA ALA A 7 -12.28 4.93 -17.03
C ALA A 7 -13.06 5.80 -18.01
N ALA A 8 -14.15 6.44 -17.57
CA ALA A 8 -14.91 7.38 -18.39
C ALA A 8 -14.19 8.73 -18.60
N CYS A 9 -13.20 9.06 -17.74
CA CYS A 9 -12.52 10.36 -17.76
C CYS A 9 -11.02 10.26 -17.96
N LEU A 10 -10.42 9.09 -17.70
CA LEU A 10 -8.99 8.86 -17.77
C LEU A 10 -8.69 7.60 -18.56
N GLU A 11 -7.72 7.70 -19.47
CA GLU A 11 -7.15 6.56 -20.16
C GLU A 11 -6.43 5.61 -19.20
N SER A 12 -6.15 4.41 -19.69
CA SER A 12 -5.52 3.34 -18.91
C SER A 12 -4.19 3.81 -18.28
N VAL A 13 -3.32 4.44 -19.08
CA VAL A 13 -2.02 4.96 -18.65
C VAL A 13 -2.19 6.04 -17.58
N SER A 14 -3.06 7.04 -17.79
CA SER A 14 -3.31 8.11 -16.82
C SER A 14 -3.87 7.59 -15.48
N ARG A 15 -4.69 6.53 -15.50
CA ARG A 15 -5.15 5.89 -14.27
C ARG A 15 -4.01 5.18 -13.53
N GLN A 16 -3.07 4.58 -14.25
CA GLN A 16 -1.90 3.95 -13.65
C GLN A 16 -0.98 5.01 -13.00
N GLU A 17 -0.74 6.11 -13.70
CA GLU A 17 0.04 7.25 -13.18
C GLU A 17 -0.62 7.86 -11.94
N LEU A 18 -1.95 8.02 -11.96
CA LEU A 18 -2.71 8.48 -10.79
C LEU A 18 -2.54 7.53 -9.59
N CYS A 19 -2.72 6.22 -9.80
CA CYS A 19 -2.50 5.22 -8.74
C CYS A 19 -1.08 5.30 -8.17
N ARG A 20 -0.08 5.43 -9.04
CA ARG A 20 1.33 5.57 -8.65
C ARG A 20 1.55 6.83 -7.83
N SER A 21 1.01 7.97 -8.27
CA SER A 21 1.12 9.25 -7.57
C SER A 21 0.47 9.19 -6.18
N LEU A 22 -0.71 8.59 -6.08
CA LEU A 22 -1.43 8.41 -4.82
C LEU A 22 -0.66 7.48 -3.85
N PHE A 23 -0.10 6.39 -4.38
CA PHE A 23 0.74 5.48 -3.61
C PHE A 23 1.99 6.18 -3.06
N VAL A 24 2.76 6.87 -3.93
CA VAL A 24 3.96 7.61 -3.53
C VAL A 24 3.63 8.65 -2.45
N ARG A 25 2.56 9.42 -2.64
CA ARG A 25 2.12 10.44 -1.67
C ARG A 25 1.76 9.81 -0.32
N THR A 26 0.96 8.76 -0.32
CA THR A 26 0.54 8.10 0.92
C THR A 26 1.73 7.46 1.64
N LEU A 27 2.67 6.88 0.89
CA LEU A 27 3.88 6.28 1.46
C LEU A 27 4.80 7.34 2.07
N ASP A 28 4.93 8.51 1.42
CA ASP A 28 5.66 9.65 1.97
C ASP A 28 5.07 10.12 3.31
N LEU A 29 3.74 10.32 3.37
CA LEU A 29 3.05 10.68 4.61
C LEU A 29 3.24 9.62 5.71
N ALA A 30 3.10 8.33 5.35
CA ALA A 30 3.32 7.24 6.29
C ALA A 30 4.76 7.25 6.85
N MET A 31 5.76 7.54 6.01
CA MET A 31 7.17 7.66 6.44
C MET A 31 7.46 8.88 7.31
N ARG A 32 6.62 9.93 7.26
CA ARG A 32 6.72 11.07 8.18
C ARG A 32 6.11 10.75 9.54
N ALA A 33 5.02 9.99 9.56
CA ALA A 33 4.31 9.63 10.78
C ALA A 33 4.90 8.40 11.51
N PHE A 34 5.50 7.46 10.77
CA PHE A 34 5.97 6.17 11.30
C PHE A 34 7.38 5.83 10.81
N SER A 35 8.11 5.03 11.59
CA SER A 35 9.39 4.47 11.13
C SER A 35 9.17 3.46 9.99
N ARG A 36 10.16 3.32 9.10
CA ARG A 36 10.08 2.38 7.95
C ARG A 36 9.79 0.94 8.39
N GLN A 37 10.29 0.54 9.55
CA GLN A 37 10.06 -0.79 10.13
C GLN A 37 8.61 -1.00 10.54
N GLN A 38 7.83 0.06 10.81
CA GLN A 38 6.42 -0.02 11.17
C GLN A 38 5.49 0.00 9.94
N ILE A 39 6.02 0.24 8.75
CA ILE A 39 5.24 0.35 7.51
C ILE A 39 5.36 -0.96 6.73
N CYS A 40 4.23 -1.45 6.24
CA CYS A 40 4.15 -2.61 5.36
C CYS A 40 3.20 -2.30 4.20
N VAL A 41 3.60 -2.66 2.98
CA VAL A 41 2.78 -2.53 1.78
C VAL A 41 2.21 -3.89 1.39
N VAL A 42 0.89 -3.98 1.24
CA VAL A 42 0.21 -5.19 0.78
C VAL A 42 -0.18 -5.02 -0.67
N THR A 43 0.47 -5.76 -1.58
CA THR A 43 0.22 -5.63 -3.03
C THR A 43 0.80 -6.81 -3.81
N ASN A 44 0.29 -7.05 -5.01
CA ASN A 44 0.90 -7.92 -6.02
C ASN A 44 1.46 -7.13 -7.22
N ASP A 45 1.37 -5.80 -7.18
CA ASP A 45 1.90 -4.91 -8.21
C ASP A 45 3.44 -4.81 -8.09
N ALA A 46 4.13 -5.24 -9.15
CA ALA A 46 5.59 -5.31 -9.18
C ALA A 46 6.27 -3.94 -9.04
N ASP A 47 5.66 -2.88 -9.61
CA ASP A 47 6.22 -1.53 -9.55
C ASP A 47 6.10 -0.97 -8.12
N ALA A 48 4.96 -1.22 -7.47
CA ALA A 48 4.75 -0.83 -6.07
C ALA A 48 5.73 -1.57 -5.13
N ILE A 49 5.95 -2.88 -5.35
CA ILE A 49 6.93 -3.68 -4.60
C ILE A 49 8.34 -3.14 -4.79
N ALA A 50 8.75 -2.89 -6.04
CA ALA A 50 10.08 -2.37 -6.34
C ALA A 50 10.32 -1.02 -5.66
N LEU A 51 9.32 -0.12 -5.72
CA LEU A 51 9.39 1.19 -5.07
C LEU A 51 9.48 1.06 -3.55
N ALA A 52 8.60 0.30 -2.89
CA ALA A 52 8.62 0.13 -1.44
C ALA A 52 9.94 -0.48 -0.95
N ARG A 53 10.46 -1.50 -1.65
CA ARG A 53 11.76 -2.10 -1.34
C ARG A 53 12.92 -1.12 -1.52
N SER A 54 12.89 -0.26 -2.54
CA SER A 54 13.91 0.78 -2.72
C SER A 54 13.98 1.77 -1.54
N LEU A 55 12.88 1.88 -0.78
CA LEU A 55 12.75 2.69 0.42
C LEU A 55 12.97 1.88 1.72
N SER A 56 13.40 0.62 1.62
CA SER A 56 13.54 -0.33 2.73
C SER A 56 12.24 -0.55 3.52
N ILE A 57 11.10 -0.52 2.83
CA ILE A 57 9.78 -0.85 3.39
C ILE A 57 9.42 -2.28 3.01
N GLU A 58 8.92 -3.04 3.99
CA GLU A 58 8.52 -4.42 3.78
C GLU A 58 7.24 -4.52 2.93
N CYS A 59 7.12 -5.62 2.18
CA CYS A 59 5.96 -5.91 1.36
C CYS A 59 5.42 -7.29 1.68
N VAL A 60 4.10 -7.39 1.86
CA VAL A 60 3.37 -8.66 1.84
C VAL A 60 2.71 -8.80 0.48
N ILE A 61 2.86 -9.97 -0.14
CA ILE A 61 2.29 -10.24 -1.45
C ILE A 61 0.78 -10.48 -1.30
N ASP A 62 -0.02 -9.69 -2.00
CA ASP A 62 -1.47 -9.92 -2.08
C ASP A 62 -1.75 -11.22 -2.86
N PRO A 63 -2.41 -12.23 -2.26
CA PRO A 63 -2.73 -13.50 -2.92
C PRO A 63 -3.74 -13.36 -4.08
N GLY A 64 -4.35 -12.19 -4.29
CA GLY A 64 -5.29 -11.93 -5.37
C GLY A 64 -6.68 -12.53 -5.14
N LYS A 65 -7.01 -12.91 -3.89
CA LYS A 65 -8.29 -13.53 -3.50
C LYS A 65 -9.32 -12.52 -2.96
N GLY A 66 -9.01 -11.24 -3.06
CA GLY A 66 -9.83 -10.13 -2.56
C GLY A 66 -9.15 -9.36 -1.43
N LEU A 67 -9.61 -8.13 -1.22
CA LEU A 67 -8.99 -7.17 -0.30
C LEU A 67 -8.82 -7.73 1.12
N ASN A 68 -9.89 -8.28 1.70
CA ASN A 68 -9.87 -8.76 3.08
C ASN A 68 -8.93 -9.96 3.26
N GLU A 69 -8.84 -10.86 2.28
CA GLU A 69 -7.91 -11.99 2.32
C GLU A 69 -6.44 -11.52 2.27
N GLY A 70 -6.16 -10.49 1.47
CA GLY A 70 -4.85 -9.84 1.44
C GLY A 70 -4.50 -9.20 2.79
N LEU A 71 -5.44 -8.46 3.39
CA LEU A 71 -5.26 -7.85 4.70
C LEU A 71 -5.07 -8.88 5.82
N GLU A 72 -5.85 -9.97 5.83
CA GLU A 72 -5.70 -11.04 6.82
C GLU A 72 -4.40 -11.83 6.66
N THR A 73 -3.90 -11.96 5.44
CA THR A 73 -2.56 -12.53 5.19
C THR A 73 -1.49 -11.63 5.78
N ALA A 74 -1.52 -10.33 5.48
CA ALA A 74 -0.58 -9.37 6.04
C ALA A 74 -0.66 -9.27 7.57
N ARG A 75 -1.87 -9.30 8.13
CA ARG A 75 -2.08 -9.28 9.58
C ARG A 75 -1.43 -10.49 10.26
N ARG A 76 -1.61 -11.69 9.71
CA ARG A 76 -0.98 -12.91 10.24
C ARG A 76 0.54 -12.87 10.13
N ASP A 77 1.07 -12.43 8.99
CA ASP A 77 2.51 -12.31 8.78
C ASP A 77 3.13 -11.33 9.80
N LEU A 78 2.53 -10.14 9.96
CA LEU A 78 2.98 -9.12 10.91
C LEU A 78 2.96 -9.61 12.37
N LEU A 79 1.91 -10.33 12.78
CA LEU A 79 1.81 -10.88 14.14
C LEU A 79 2.78 -12.04 14.39
N SER A 80 3.10 -12.83 13.35
CA SER A 80 4.02 -13.97 13.47
C SER A 80 5.48 -13.54 13.61
N ALA A 81 5.85 -12.38 13.07
CA ALA A 81 7.23 -11.89 12.99
C ALA A 81 7.80 -11.35 14.32
N THR A 82 7.23 -11.75 15.48
CA THR A 82 7.55 -11.21 16.82
C THR A 82 7.58 -9.68 16.90
N ARG A 83 6.90 -9.01 15.96
CA ARG A 83 6.66 -7.57 16.02
C ARG A 83 5.66 -7.36 17.13
N ALA A 84 6.08 -6.67 18.19
CA ALA A 84 5.19 -6.21 19.25
C ALA A 84 4.26 -5.12 18.73
N ALA A 85 3.39 -5.46 17.77
CA ALA A 85 2.37 -4.58 17.26
C ALA A 85 1.23 -4.54 18.30
N GLY A 86 1.22 -3.50 19.13
CA GLY A 86 0.11 -3.25 20.06
C GLY A 86 -1.21 -2.95 19.33
N ALA A 87 -1.12 -2.49 18.07
CA ALA A 87 -2.24 -2.28 17.16
C ALA A 87 -1.75 -2.35 15.69
N ILE A 88 -2.67 -2.62 14.77
CA ILE A 88 -2.45 -2.57 13.32
C ILE A 88 -3.40 -1.54 12.72
N MET A 89 -2.88 -0.63 11.91
CA MET A 89 -3.65 0.36 11.16
C MET A 89 -3.62 0.02 9.67
N VAL A 90 -4.79 -0.02 9.03
CA VAL A 90 -4.91 -0.16 7.58
C VAL A 90 -5.09 1.23 6.99
N LEU A 91 -4.14 1.67 6.15
CA LEU A 91 -4.17 2.96 5.48
C LEU A 91 -4.44 2.78 3.97
N PRO A 92 -5.60 3.20 3.45
CA PRO A 92 -5.85 3.22 2.02
C PRO A 92 -4.92 4.21 1.30
N ILE A 93 -4.45 3.83 0.11
CA ILE A 93 -3.50 4.65 -0.67
C ILE A 93 -4.17 5.77 -1.45
N ASP A 94 -5.49 5.84 -1.48
CA ASP A 94 -6.25 6.73 -2.33
C ASP A 94 -6.91 7.91 -1.60
N LEU A 95 -6.17 8.48 -0.66
CA LEU A 95 -6.53 9.65 0.12
C LEU A 95 -5.78 10.89 -0.40
N PRO A 96 -6.24 11.54 -1.49
CA PRO A 96 -5.50 12.63 -2.15
C PRO A 96 -5.27 13.84 -1.25
N TYR A 97 -6.11 14.02 -0.23
CA TYR A 97 -6.08 15.15 0.69
C TYR A 97 -5.62 14.77 2.10
N ALA A 98 -5.10 13.56 2.31
CA ALA A 98 -4.49 13.21 3.59
C ALA A 98 -3.29 14.12 3.89
N ASP A 99 -3.15 14.44 5.16
CA ASP A 99 -2.07 15.18 5.80
C ASP A 99 -1.54 14.43 7.04
N GLU A 100 -0.52 15.00 7.68
CA GLU A 100 0.23 14.42 8.81
C GLU A 100 -0.35 14.79 10.18
#